data_AF-A0A154QFZ6-F1
#
_entry.id   AF-A0A154QFZ6-F1
#
_cell.length_a   1.000
_cell.length_b   1.000
_cell.length_c   1.000
_cell.angle_alpha   90.00
_cell.angle_beta   90.00
_cell.angle_gamma   90.00
#
_symmetry.space_group_name_H-M   'P 1'
#
loop_
_entity.id
_entity.type
_entity.pdbx_description
1 polymer ?
#
loop_
_entity_poly.entity_id
_entity_poly.type
_entity_poly.pdbx_seq_one_letter_code
_entity_poly.pdbx_strand_id
1 'polypeptide(L)'
;MNSPKRLGRALLGLRLSIFLVMLMWTLDKFIRPEHSAGVFSHFYAVTGLGQGAFFMIGAMELVLLLAFVAGLARRYSYGAVLLLHAVSTLSAWHQYAHPYEGTNLLFFAAWPMLAGYVALYLLRDADSMTIDGRRQVARGNPGHS
;
A
#
# COMPACT_ATOMS: atom_id res chain seq x y z
N MET A 1 1.42 22.17 -21.89
CA MET A 1 1.85 20.87 -21.30
C MET A 1 0.61 20.03 -21.00
N ASN A 2 0.52 18.80 -21.53
CA ASN A 2 -0.73 18.02 -21.58
C ASN A 2 -1.08 17.35 -20.23
N SER A 3 -2.25 17.65 -19.68
CA SER A 3 -2.76 17.20 -18.37
C SER A 3 -2.67 15.68 -18.10
N PRO A 4 -2.90 14.76 -19.07
CA PRO A 4 -2.86 13.32 -18.82
C PRO A 4 -1.46 12.79 -18.42
N LYS A 5 -0.39 13.32 -19.05
CA LYS A 5 0.99 12.94 -18.71
C LYS A 5 1.43 13.46 -17.33
N ARG A 6 0.81 14.54 -16.82
CA ARG A 6 1.05 15.03 -15.46
C ARG A 6 0.36 14.13 -14.44
N LEU A 7 -0.90 13.77 -14.72
CA LEU A 7 -1.66 12.85 -13.87
C LEU A 7 -0.96 11.49 -13.73
N GLY A 8 -0.55 10.87 -14.84
CA GLY A 8 0.15 9.58 -14.78
C GLY A 8 1.45 9.62 -13.95
N ARG A 9 2.22 10.72 -14.04
CA ARG A 9 3.43 10.91 -13.22
C ARG A 9 3.11 11.11 -11.74
N ALA A 10 2.04 11.85 -11.42
CA ALA A 10 1.60 12.05 -10.04
C ALA A 10 1.15 10.72 -9.40
N LEU A 11 0.37 9.92 -10.13
CA LEU A 11 -0.08 8.60 -9.67
C LEU A 11 1.10 7.62 -9.53
N LEU A 12 2.06 7.64 -10.46
CA LEU A 12 3.29 6.87 -10.31
C LEU A 12 4.07 7.28 -9.05
N GLY A 13 4.22 8.59 -8.82
CA GLY A 13 4.91 9.11 -7.63
C GLY A 13 4.23 8.65 -6.33
N LEU A 14 2.90 8.76 -6.25
CA LEU A 14 2.12 8.23 -5.13
C LEU A 14 2.33 6.73 -4.95
N ARG A 15 2.30 5.96 -6.04
CA ARG A 15 2.45 4.51 -5.98
C ARG A 15 3.83 4.10 -5.48
N LEU A 16 4.89 4.76 -5.94
CA LEU A 16 6.26 4.47 -5.51
C LEU A 16 6.51 4.86 -4.04
N SER A 17 6.01 6.01 -3.60
CA SER A 17 6.18 6.45 -2.21
C SER A 17 5.44 5.55 -1.22
N ILE A 18 4.20 5.21 -1.55
CA ILE A 18 3.40 4.24 -0.78
C ILE A 18 4.08 2.87 -0.75
N PHE A 19 4.53 2.38 -1.92
CA PHE A 19 5.21 1.10 -2.01
C PHE A 19 6.46 1.06 -1.12
N LEU A 20 7.27 2.12 -1.11
CA LEU A 20 8.46 2.19 -0.28
C LEU A 20 8.14 2.03 1.21
N VAL A 21 7.13 2.76 1.70
CA VAL A 21 6.72 2.68 3.10
C VAL A 21 6.22 1.27 3.43
N MET A 22 5.32 0.72 2.60
CA MET A 22 4.79 -0.64 2.81
C MET A 22 5.86 -1.71 2.72
N LEU A 23 6.84 -1.54 1.83
CA LEU A 23 7.96 -2.47 1.70
C LEU A 23 8.78 -2.52 2.99
N MET A 24 9.07 -1.37 3.60
CA MET A 24 9.80 -1.36 4.88
C MET A 24 9.02 -2.09 5.99
N TRP A 25 7.70 -1.90 6.06
CA TRP A 25 6.84 -2.65 6.99
C TRP A 25 6.71 -4.14 6.67
N THR A 26 6.85 -4.52 5.40
CA THR A 26 6.87 -5.92 4.98
C THR A 26 8.20 -6.58 5.34
N LEU A 27 9.31 -5.90 5.08
CA LEU A 27 10.66 -6.36 5.44
C LEU A 27 10.81 -6.54 6.96
N ASP A 28 10.16 -5.69 7.77
CA ASP A 28 10.14 -5.85 9.22
C ASP A 28 9.67 -7.24 9.67
N LYS A 29 8.69 -7.84 8.98
CA LYS A 29 8.16 -9.18 9.28
C LYS A 29 9.18 -10.29 9.06
N PHE A 30 10.17 -10.05 8.19
CA PHE A 30 11.25 -11.00 7.91
C PHE A 30 12.47 -10.77 8.80
N ILE A 31 12.82 -9.50 9.04
CA ILE A 31 14.04 -9.12 9.75
C ILE A 31 13.83 -9.12 11.27
N ARG A 32 12.64 -8.75 11.75
CA ARG A 32 12.28 -8.61 13.17
C ARG A 32 10.89 -9.21 13.46
N PRO A 33 10.71 -10.53 13.30
CA PRO A 33 9.42 -11.19 13.47
C PRO A 33 8.82 -10.99 14.87
N GLU A 34 9.63 -10.82 15.92
CA GLU A 34 9.16 -10.54 17.28
C GLU A 34 8.52 -9.15 17.39
N HIS A 35 9.10 -8.14 16.74
CA HIS A 35 8.53 -6.79 16.69
C HIS A 35 7.19 -6.80 15.95
N SER A 36 7.13 -7.50 14.80
CA SER A 36 5.89 -7.69 14.05
C SER A 36 4.81 -8.43 14.86
N ALA A 37 5.19 -9.44 15.65
CA ALA A 37 4.27 -10.13 16.56
C ALA A 37 3.73 -9.19 17.65
N GLY A 38 4.56 -8.33 18.21
CA GLY A 38 4.15 -7.29 19.16
C GLY A 38 3.12 -6.32 18.56
N VAL A 39 3.34 -5.89 17.31
CA VAL A 39 2.39 -5.04 16.58
C VAL A 39 1.06 -5.76 16.35
N PHE A 40 1.08 -7.04 15.95
CA PHE A 40 -0.13 -7.84 15.74
C PHE A 40 -0.95 -8.04 17.02
N SER A 41 -0.26 -8.28 18.14
CA SER A 41 -0.90 -8.37 19.45
C SER A 41 -1.53 -7.04 19.87
N HIS A 42 -0.76 -5.95 19.78
CA HIS A 42 -1.18 -4.64 20.29
C HIS A 42 -2.27 -3.97 19.46
N PHE A 43 -2.16 -4.04 18.13
CA PHE A 43 -3.06 -3.32 17.22
C PHE A 43 -4.18 -4.17 16.64
N TYR A 44 -3.97 -5.49 16.52
CA TYR A 44 -4.93 -6.38 15.85
C TYR A 44 -5.52 -7.43 16.79
N ALA A 45 -5.14 -7.44 18.08
CA ALA A 45 -5.54 -8.44 19.08
C ALA A 45 -5.25 -9.89 18.66
N VAL A 46 -4.27 -10.09 17.77
CA VAL A 46 -3.86 -11.41 17.29
C VAL A 46 -2.65 -11.89 18.10
N THR A 47 -2.82 -12.98 18.84
CA THR A 47 -1.77 -13.57 19.68
C THR A 47 -1.46 -15.01 19.29
N GLY A 48 -0.31 -15.52 19.70
CA GLY A 48 0.05 -16.94 19.55
C GLY A 48 0.46 -17.38 18.14
N LEU A 49 0.63 -16.46 17.19
CA LEU A 49 1.20 -16.78 15.88
C LEU A 49 2.71 -17.06 16.01
N GLY A 50 3.13 -18.22 15.52
CA GLY A 50 4.55 -18.58 15.45
C GLY A 50 5.28 -17.85 14.31
N GLN A 51 6.62 -17.85 14.36
CA GLN A 51 7.49 -17.20 13.37
C GLN A 51 7.17 -17.59 11.91
N GLY A 52 6.85 -18.87 11.68
CA GLY A 52 6.46 -19.37 10.35
C GLY A 52 5.21 -18.67 9.77
N ALA A 53 4.26 -18.27 10.62
CA ALA A 53 3.08 -17.54 10.17
C ALA A 53 3.43 -16.12 9.69
N PHE A 54 4.32 -15.42 10.39
CA PHE A 54 4.76 -14.08 9.99
C PHE A 54 5.56 -14.08 8.68
N PHE A 55 6.36 -15.11 8.43
CA PHE A 55 7.01 -15.28 7.13
C PHE A 55 6.01 -15.52 6.00
N MET A 56 4.97 -16.32 6.22
CA MET A 56 3.91 -16.52 5.23
C MET A 56 3.13 -15.23 4.97
N ILE A 57 2.72 -14.52 6.01
CA ILE A 57 2.02 -13.22 5.91
C ILE A 57 2.89 -12.22 5.16
N GLY A 58 4.16 -12.08 5.54
CA GLY A 58 5.11 -11.20 4.87
C GLY A 58 5.33 -11.56 3.41
N ALA A 59 5.35 -12.86 3.06
CA ALA A 59 5.51 -13.30 1.68
C ALA A 59 4.28 -12.95 0.82
N MET A 60 3.08 -13.18 1.36
CA MET A 60 1.83 -12.80 0.70
C MET A 60 1.74 -11.29 0.50
N GLU A 61 2.11 -10.51 1.53
CA GLU A 61 2.15 -9.05 1.45
C GLU A 61 3.17 -8.58 0.40
N LEU A 62 4.37 -9.18 0.36
CA LEU A 62 5.37 -8.85 -0.65
C LEU A 62 4.87 -9.09 -2.07
N VAL A 63 4.22 -10.22 -2.34
CA VAL A 63 3.61 -10.51 -3.64
C VAL A 63 2.55 -9.47 -4.00
N LEU A 64 1.70 -9.10 -3.04
CA LEU A 64 0.70 -8.06 -3.22
C LEU A 64 1.36 -6.71 -3.54
N LEU A 65 2.43 -6.33 -2.84
CA LEU A 65 3.14 -5.06 -3.06
C LEU A 65 3.84 -5.03 -4.42
N LEU A 66 4.38 -6.16 -4.89
CA LEU A 66 4.95 -6.27 -6.23
C LEU A 66 3.87 -6.11 -7.32
N ALA A 67 2.70 -6.73 -7.13
CA ALA A 67 1.56 -6.53 -8.02
C ALA A 67 1.06 -5.08 -8.02
N PHE A 68 1.01 -4.46 -6.83
CA PHE A 68 0.64 -3.06 -6.64
C PHE A 68 1.59 -2.13 -7.38
N VAL A 69 2.91 -2.20 -7.13
CA VAL A 69 3.87 -1.26 -7.72
C VAL A 69 3.98 -1.39 -9.24
N ALA A 70 3.84 -2.62 -9.76
CA ALA A 70 3.75 -2.90 -11.20
C ALA A 70 2.44 -2.37 -11.82
N GLY A 71 1.41 -2.12 -11.01
CA GLY A 71 0.08 -1.75 -11.47
C GLY A 71 -0.62 -2.89 -12.22
N LEU A 72 -0.50 -4.10 -11.66
CA LEU A 72 -1.20 -5.31 -12.12
C LEU A 72 -2.51 -5.48 -11.35
N ALA A 73 -3.57 -5.88 -12.05
CA ALA A 73 -4.88 -6.14 -11.47
C ALA A 73 -5.33 -4.97 -10.57
N ARG A 74 -5.18 -3.72 -11.05
CA ARG A 74 -5.25 -2.48 -10.25
C ARG A 74 -6.46 -2.41 -9.32
N ARG A 75 -7.62 -2.89 -9.74
CA ARG A 75 -8.85 -2.94 -8.92
C ARG A 75 -8.67 -3.75 -7.63
N TYR A 76 -7.91 -4.84 -7.69
CA TYR A 76 -7.65 -5.75 -6.58
C TYR A 76 -6.39 -5.35 -5.83
N SER A 77 -5.27 -5.13 -6.52
CA SER A 77 -4.01 -4.78 -5.86
C SER A 77 -4.11 -3.45 -5.12
N TYR A 78 -4.66 -2.40 -5.74
CA TYR A 78 -4.77 -1.08 -5.07
C TYR A 78 -5.79 -1.13 -3.94
N GLY A 79 -6.89 -1.88 -4.15
CA GLY A 79 -7.92 -2.06 -3.13
C GLY A 79 -7.41 -2.82 -1.91
N ALA A 80 -6.64 -3.90 -2.12
CA ALA A 80 -6.09 -4.69 -1.02
C ALA A 80 -5.06 -3.90 -0.21
N VAL A 81 -4.12 -3.18 -0.86
CA VAL A 81 -3.15 -2.36 -0.12
C VAL A 81 -3.83 -1.19 0.60
N LEU A 82 -4.85 -0.56 -0.01
CA LEU A 82 -5.69 0.43 0.66
C LEU A 82 -6.35 -0.15 1.91
N LEU A 83 -6.97 -1.33 1.81
CA LEU A 83 -7.63 -1.96 2.95
C LEU A 83 -6.64 -2.31 4.07
N LEU A 84 -5.48 -2.89 3.72
CA LEU A 84 -4.43 -3.18 4.70
C LEU A 84 -4.03 -1.91 5.46
N HIS A 85 -3.72 -0.82 4.75
CA HIS A 85 -3.33 0.43 5.39
C HIS A 85 -4.48 1.10 6.15
N ALA A 86 -5.72 1.01 5.65
CA ALA A 86 -6.89 1.56 6.32
C ALA A 86 -7.16 0.86 7.65
N VAL A 87 -7.07 -0.47 7.70
CA VAL A 87 -7.19 -1.23 8.95
C VAL A 87 -6.09 -0.81 9.92
N SER A 88 -4.82 -0.75 9.49
CA SER A 88 -3.70 -0.29 10.33
C SER A 88 -3.91 1.12 10.88
N THR A 89 -4.42 2.02 10.05
CA THR A 89 -4.70 3.42 10.42
C THR A 89 -5.81 3.45 11.49
N LEU A 90 -6.93 2.78 11.25
CA LEU A 90 -8.07 2.82 12.15
C LEU A 90 -7.81 2.07 13.47
N SER A 91 -7.00 1.01 13.46
CA SER A 91 -6.64 0.27 14.68
C SER A 91 -5.78 1.08 15.64
N ALA A 92 -5.08 2.12 15.17
CA ALA A 92 -4.20 2.95 15.99
C ALA A 92 -4.93 4.10 16.73
N TRP A 93 -6.23 3.93 17.03
CA TRP A 93 -7.07 4.97 17.64
C TRP A 93 -6.48 5.55 18.93
N HIS A 94 -5.93 4.70 19.79
CA HIS A 94 -5.34 5.12 21.05
C HIS A 94 -4.16 6.08 20.85
N GLN A 95 -3.31 5.84 19.85
CA GLN A 95 -2.16 6.70 19.55
C GLN A 95 -2.60 8.09 19.09
N TYR A 96 -3.74 8.21 18.41
CA TYR A 96 -4.29 9.52 18.03
C TYR A 96 -4.86 10.30 19.22
N ALA A 97 -5.40 9.62 20.22
CA ALA A 97 -5.90 10.25 21.45
C ALA A 97 -4.76 10.77 22.36
N HIS A 98 -3.57 10.17 22.26
CA HIS A 98 -2.39 10.50 23.07
C HIS A 98 -1.20 10.91 22.19
N PRO A 99 -1.28 12.01 21.41
CA PRO A 99 -0.32 12.31 20.35
C PRO A 99 1.08 12.67 20.86
N TYR A 100 1.21 13.14 22.10
CA TYR A 100 2.48 13.59 22.68
C TYR A 100 3.21 12.51 23.49
N GLU A 101 2.67 11.29 23.54
CA GLU A 101 3.33 10.15 24.20
C GLU A 101 4.28 9.44 23.22
N GLY A 102 5.55 9.34 23.61
CA GLY A 102 6.57 8.64 22.83
C GLY A 102 6.66 9.15 21.38
N THR A 103 6.39 8.26 20.42
CA THR A 103 6.44 8.56 18.98
C THR A 103 5.04 8.66 18.34
N ASN A 104 3.97 8.76 19.13
CA ASN A 104 2.59 8.70 18.65
C ASN A 104 2.25 9.81 17.64
N LEU A 105 2.88 10.99 17.73
CA LEU A 105 2.70 12.07 16.76
C LEU A 105 2.96 11.61 15.32
N LEU A 106 3.88 10.67 15.11
CA LEU A 106 4.21 10.14 13.78
C LEU A 106 3.08 9.30 13.16
N PHE A 107 2.14 8.77 13.96
CA PHE A 107 0.99 8.02 13.44
C PHE A 107 0.07 8.89 12.58
N PHE A 108 0.09 10.22 12.77
CA PHE A 108 -0.67 11.14 11.93
C PHE A 108 -0.22 11.12 10.45
N ALA A 109 1.01 10.67 10.16
CA ALA A 109 1.46 10.43 8.79
C ALA A 109 0.66 9.33 8.07
N ALA A 110 -0.06 8.47 8.81
CA ALA A 110 -0.94 7.46 8.23
C ALA A 110 -2.13 8.07 7.48
N TRP A 111 -2.63 9.25 7.89
CA TRP A 111 -3.80 9.89 7.27
C TRP A 111 -3.53 10.46 5.87
N PRO A 112 -2.47 11.27 5.63
CA PRO A 112 -2.10 11.67 4.27
C PRO A 112 -1.78 10.48 3.37
N MET A 113 -1.14 9.43 3.92
CA MET A 113 -0.92 8.19 3.19
C MET A 113 -2.25 7.54 2.80
N LEU A 114 -3.20 7.40 3.73
CA LEU A 114 -4.54 6.86 3.48
C LEU A 114 -5.24 7.61 2.35
N ALA A 115 -5.18 8.94 2.35
CA ALA A 115 -5.69 9.75 1.26
C ALA A 115 -4.99 9.45 -0.08
N GLY A 116 -3.68 9.21 -0.08
CA GLY A 116 -2.92 8.76 -1.25
C GLY A 116 -3.37 7.40 -1.80
N TYR A 117 -3.63 6.41 -0.92
CA TYR A 117 -4.22 5.12 -1.31
C TYR A 117 -5.61 5.29 -1.93
N VAL A 118 -6.46 6.12 -1.31
CA VAL A 118 -7.81 6.42 -1.82
C VAL A 118 -7.70 7.07 -3.19
N ALA A 119 -6.82 8.05 -3.37
CA ALA A 119 -6.60 8.71 -4.66
C ALA A 119 -6.17 7.71 -5.74
N LEU A 120 -5.20 6.84 -5.45
CA LEU A 120 -4.77 5.78 -6.38
C LEU A 120 -5.92 4.84 -6.74
N TYR A 121 -6.73 4.44 -5.76
CA TYR A 121 -7.82 3.51 -5.99
C TYR A 121 -8.98 4.13 -6.79
N LEU A 122 -9.35 5.38 -6.50
CA LEU A 122 -10.39 6.11 -7.23
C LEU A 122 -9.94 6.43 -8.66
N LEU A 123 -8.67 6.81 -8.84
CA LEU A 123 -8.10 7.20 -10.13
C LEU A 123 -7.39 6.05 -10.85
N ARG A 124 -7.58 4.80 -10.41
CA ARG A 124 -6.86 3.64 -10.91
C ARG A 124 -6.97 3.47 -12.43
N ASP A 125 -8.10 3.84 -13.02
CA ASP A 125 -8.35 3.70 -14.46
C ASP A 125 -7.57 4.74 -15.26
N ALA A 126 -7.27 5.89 -14.67
CA ALA A 126 -6.44 6.95 -15.24
C ALA A 126 -4.93 6.72 -15.05
N ASP A 127 -4.52 5.70 -14.29
CA ASP A 127 -3.11 5.40 -14.01
C ASP A 127 -2.42 4.70 -15.20
N SER A 128 -2.06 5.49 -16.21
CA SER A 128 -1.51 4.99 -17.48
C SER A 128 -0.07 4.48 -17.39
N MET A 129 0.66 4.80 -16.32
CA MET A 129 2.06 4.39 -16.14
C MET A 129 2.16 3.06 -15.36
N THR A 130 1.41 2.06 -15.81
CA THR A 130 1.27 0.72 -15.20
C THR A 130 1.36 -0.38 -16.27
N ILE A 131 1.56 -1.63 -15.87
CA ILE A 131 1.49 -2.75 -16.82
C ILE A 131 0.08 -2.84 -17.41
N ASP A 132 -0.97 -2.75 -16.60
CA ASP A 132 -2.36 -2.77 -17.08
C ASP A 132 -2.67 -1.58 -18.00
N GLY A 133 -2.20 -0.38 -17.67
CA GLY A 133 -2.36 0.83 -18.49
C GLY A 133 -1.68 0.71 -19.86
N ARG A 134 -0.46 0.16 -19.91
CA ARG A 134 0.23 -0.13 -21.18
C ARG A 134 -0.53 -1.16 -22.02
N ARG A 135 -1.11 -2.19 -21.40
CA ARG A 135 -1.97 -3.19 -22.08
C ARG A 135 -3.25 -2.58 -22.64
N GLN A 136 -3.87 -1.64 -21.92
CA GLN A 136 -5.06 -0.92 -22.39
C GLN A 136 -4.76 -0.07 -23.63
N VAL A 137 -3.64 0.67 -23.63
CA VAL A 137 -3.20 1.44 -24.80
C VAL A 137 -2.93 0.54 -26.01
N ALA A 138 -2.24 -0.60 -25.81
CA ALA A 138 -1.95 -1.55 -26.89
C ALA A 138 -3.22 -2.16 -27.51
N ARG A 139 -4.27 -2.39 -26.71
CA ARG A 139 -5.55 -2.93 -27.19
C ARG A 139 -6.44 -1.88 -27.88
N GLY A 140 -6.29 -0.60 -27.52
CA GLY A 140 -7.06 0.50 -28.09
C GLY A 140 -6.54 1.05 -29.42
N ASN A 141 -5.42 0.54 -29.93
CA ASN A 141 -4.83 0.94 -31.21
C ASN A 141 -4.94 -0.22 -32.23
N PRO A 142 -6.10 -0.41 -32.89
CA PRO A 142 -6.15 -1.27 -34.06
C PRO A 142 -5.34 -0.55 -35.13
N GLY A 143 -4.13 -1.03 -35.41
CA GLY A 143 -3.28 -0.44 -36.44
C GLY A 143 -4.07 -0.26 -37.73
N HIS A 144 -3.92 0.90 -38.35
CA HIS A 144 -4.32 1.13 -39.73
C HIS A 144 -3.78 -0.02 -40.59
N SER A 145 -4.68 -0.90 -41.00
CA SER A 145 -4.51 -1.87 -42.08
C SER A 145 -5.10 -1.28 -43.35
#